data_AF-A0AAD5GAW2-F1
#
_entry.id   AF-A0AAD5GAW2-F1
#
_cell.length_a   1.000
_cell.length_b   1.000
_cell.length_c   1.000
_cell.angle_alpha   90.00
_cell.angle_beta   90.00
_cell.angle_gamma   90.00
#
_symmetry.space_group_name_H-M   'P 1'
#
loop_
_entity.id
_entity.type
_entity.pdbx_description
1 polymer ?
#
loop_
_entity_poly.entity_id
_entity_poly.type
_entity_poly.pdbx_seq_one_letter_code
_entity_poly.pdbx_strand_id
1 'polypeptide(L)'
;MSRVCKSFRTMCTQDHLWEKHLNHKWNKFLMGGGYMFKEWQKYIDVIKKKESVKDCCYGKGYFGLFTWWKKNKDLEKTSVCLPVDSIMSWYLALESGKFSFPAQVYNRENGNIGFLLSCYDAKVSYDSHTDSFKARYASQGRPTIEENIKWERLRSPTVDTLPYDLHVSDCLTDLQPGDHFEVQWRKSKEFPYGWWFGVVGHLDSCDGNKLYCQCHHNDSVILEFRQYNLGSRWREVMIDRRDHREVGSEANGFYAGIRKLYDDKEIATWKSL
;
A
#
# COMPACT_ATOMS: atom_id res chain seq x y z
N MET A 1 -5.23 39.99 17.02
CA MET A 1 -5.38 38.54 16.76
C MET A 1 -6.34 37.98 17.81
N SER A 2 -7.52 37.52 17.40
CA SER A 2 -8.50 36.92 18.29
C SER A 2 -7.93 35.65 18.90
N ARG A 3 -7.66 35.67 20.21
CA ARG A 3 -7.25 34.48 20.96
C ARG A 3 -8.52 33.68 21.25
N VAL A 4 -8.69 32.57 20.55
CA VAL A 4 -9.73 31.58 20.87
C VAL A 4 -9.54 31.11 22.31
N CYS A 5 -10.62 31.01 23.09
CA CYS A 5 -10.57 30.52 24.45
C CYS A 5 -9.91 29.13 24.51
N LYS A 6 -9.06 28.89 25.52
CA LYS A 6 -8.37 27.60 25.70
C LYS A 6 -9.35 26.43 25.74
N SER A 7 -10.51 26.59 26.40
CA SER A 7 -11.55 25.55 26.47
C SER A 7 -12.11 25.19 25.09
N PHE A 8 -12.40 26.19 24.26
CA PHE A 8 -12.91 25.98 22.91
C PHE A 8 -11.86 25.30 22.02
N ARG A 9 -10.59 25.68 22.16
CA ARG A 9 -9.49 25.00 21.45
C ARG A 9 -9.40 23.53 21.84
N THR A 10 -9.45 23.20 23.14
CA THR A 10 -9.43 21.82 23.64
C THR A 10 -10.66 21.02 23.18
N MET A 11 -11.82 21.66 23.04
CA MET A 11 -13.03 21.03 22.54
C MET A 11 -12.90 20.68 21.04
N CYS A 12 -12.33 21.58 20.23
CA CYS A 12 -12.08 21.33 18.80
C CYS A 12 -11.01 20.26 18.55
N THR A 13 -10.21 19.88 19.55
CA THR A 13 -9.20 18.82 19.44
C THR A 13 -9.68 17.46 19.98
N GLN A 14 -10.96 17.32 20.33
CA GLN A 14 -11.49 16.07 20.86
C GLN A 14 -11.67 15.02 19.74
N ASP A 15 -11.20 13.81 19.99
CA ASP A 15 -11.11 12.73 19.01
C ASP A 15 -12.45 12.36 18.37
N HIS A 16 -13.54 12.33 19.14
CA HIS A 16 -14.89 12.00 18.63
C HIS A 16 -15.36 12.93 17.49
N LEU A 17 -14.86 14.17 17.42
CA LEU A 17 -15.15 15.08 16.30
C LEU A 17 -14.40 14.67 15.04
N TRP A 18 -13.19 14.12 15.18
CA TRP A 18 -12.29 13.77 14.08
C TRP A 18 -12.47 12.34 13.58
N GLU A 19 -12.96 11.42 14.42
CA GLU A 19 -13.27 10.03 14.03
C GLU A 19 -14.17 9.98 12.79
N LYS A 20 -15.23 10.80 12.78
CA LYS A 20 -16.16 10.85 11.66
C LYS A 20 -15.48 11.37 10.38
N HIS A 21 -14.61 12.36 10.49
CA HIS A 21 -13.87 12.91 9.34
C HIS A 21 -12.85 11.92 8.80
N LEU A 22 -12.08 11.31 9.70
CA LEU A 22 -11.10 10.29 9.36
C LEU A 22 -11.78 9.10 8.67
N ASN A 23 -12.84 8.57 9.26
CA ASN A 23 -13.58 7.46 8.68
C ASN A 23 -14.29 7.85 7.38
N HIS A 24 -14.76 9.09 7.21
CA HIS A 24 -15.44 9.47 5.97
C HIS A 24 -14.49 9.50 4.76
N LYS A 25 -13.30 10.08 4.92
CA LYS A 25 -12.35 10.27 3.81
C LYS A 25 -11.36 9.11 3.67
N TRP A 26 -10.88 8.57 4.78
CA TRP A 26 -9.76 7.62 4.81
C TRP A 26 -10.20 6.16 5.03
N ASN A 27 -11.52 5.87 5.09
CA ASN A 27 -12.05 4.53 5.38
C ASN A 27 -11.38 3.41 4.59
N LYS A 28 -11.16 3.68 3.29
CA LYS A 28 -10.60 2.74 2.32
C LYS A 28 -9.29 2.12 2.79
N PHE A 29 -8.44 2.92 3.45
CA PHE A 29 -7.14 2.49 3.94
C PHE A 29 -7.15 2.00 5.39
N LEU A 30 -8.12 2.47 6.20
CA LEU A 30 -8.26 2.07 7.59
C LEU A 30 -8.75 0.63 7.73
N MET A 31 -9.69 0.22 6.87
CA MET A 31 -10.31 -1.11 6.91
C MET A 31 -9.39 -2.23 6.37
N GLY A 32 -8.32 -1.88 5.65
CA GLY A 32 -7.40 -2.83 5.05
C GLY A 32 -6.34 -3.32 6.02
N GLY A 33 -6.71 -4.12 7.03
CA GLY A 33 -5.74 -4.86 7.87
C GLY A 33 -4.92 -4.02 8.86
N GLY A 34 -5.26 -2.75 9.07
CA GLY A 34 -4.61 -1.89 10.07
C GLY A 34 -3.16 -1.51 9.77
N TYR A 35 -2.64 -1.77 8.56
CA TYR A 35 -1.26 -1.44 8.18
C TYR A 35 -0.95 0.06 8.34
N MET A 36 -1.89 0.91 7.91
CA MET A 36 -1.77 2.35 8.04
C MET A 36 -1.68 2.79 9.52
N PHE A 37 -2.46 2.15 10.41
CA PHE A 37 -2.42 2.43 11.84
C PHE A 37 -1.11 1.97 12.49
N LYS A 38 -0.62 0.76 12.15
CA LYS A 38 0.68 0.26 12.62
C LYS A 38 1.83 1.20 12.21
N GLU A 39 1.83 1.70 10.98
CA GLU A 39 2.85 2.65 10.52
C GLU A 39 2.70 4.02 11.15
N TRP A 40 1.47 4.45 11.46
CA TRP A 40 1.22 5.67 12.23
C TRP A 40 1.83 5.57 13.64
N GLN A 41 1.61 4.45 14.35
CA GLN A 41 2.20 4.22 15.66
C GLN A 41 3.74 4.34 15.63
N LYS A 42 4.39 3.68 14.66
CA LYS A 42 5.85 3.79 14.46
C LYS A 42 6.29 5.23 14.17
N TYR A 43 5.53 5.95 13.34
CA TYR A 43 5.81 7.34 13.01
C TYR A 43 5.73 8.24 14.26
N ILE A 44 4.73 8.03 15.12
CA ILE A 44 4.60 8.72 16.39
C ILE A 44 5.76 8.41 17.35
N ASP A 45 6.17 7.14 17.46
CA ASP A 45 7.31 6.76 18.29
C ASP A 45 8.60 7.47 17.86
N VAL A 46 8.81 7.62 16.55
CA VAL A 46 9.95 8.36 16.01
C VAL A 46 9.87 9.85 16.33
N ILE A 47 8.67 10.46 16.26
CA ILE A 47 8.48 11.87 16.63
C ILE A 47 8.73 12.07 18.12
N LYS A 48 8.12 11.26 18.98
CA LYS A 48 8.28 11.32 20.44
C LYS A 48 9.75 11.20 20.84
N LYS A 49 10.51 10.28 20.21
CA LYS A 49 11.96 10.15 20.40
C LYS A 49 12.76 11.39 19.95
N LYS A 50 12.37 12.04 18.86
CA LYS A 50 13.03 13.27 18.39
C LYS A 50 12.77 14.46 19.32
N GLU A 51 11.57 14.55 19.89
CA GLU A 51 11.23 15.59 20.86
C GLU A 51 11.98 15.39 22.18
N SER A 52 12.05 14.17 22.70
CA SER A 52 12.84 13.88 23.91
C SER A 52 14.34 14.17 23.75
N VAL A 53 14.90 13.94 22.55
CA VAL A 53 16.30 14.27 22.25
C VAL A 53 16.53 15.79 22.17
N LYS A 54 15.55 16.55 21.66
CA LYS A 54 15.62 18.03 21.66
C LYS A 54 15.57 18.60 23.07
N ASP A 55 14.82 17.98 23.97
CA ASP A 55 14.77 18.38 25.38
C ASP A 55 16.07 18.03 26.14
N CYS A 56 16.77 16.95 25.76
CA CYS A 56 18.10 16.63 26.32
C CYS A 56 19.20 17.60 25.86
N CYS A 57 19.14 18.17 24.66
CA CYS A 57 20.15 19.14 24.20
C CYS A 57 20.04 20.52 24.87
N TYR A 58 18.99 20.76 25.66
CA TYR A 58 18.88 21.94 26.53
C TYR A 58 19.24 21.63 28.00
N GLY A 59 19.65 20.40 28.32
CA GLY A 59 20.00 19.97 29.67
C GLY A 59 21.40 19.35 29.76
N LYS A 60 22.33 20.13 30.32
CA LYS A 60 23.68 19.76 30.79
C LYS A 60 24.83 19.80 29.77
N GLY A 61 25.39 21.00 29.61
CA GLY A 61 26.82 21.20 29.36
C GLY A 61 27.41 22.09 30.46
N TYR A 62 28.04 21.49 31.47
CA TYR A 62 28.85 22.20 32.46
C TYR A 62 30.17 22.61 31.80
N PHE A 63 30.33 23.89 31.48
CA PHE A 63 31.60 24.62 31.60
C PHE A 63 31.25 26.10 31.82
N GLY A 64 31.84 26.67 32.87
CA GLY A 64 31.34 27.87 33.51
C GLY A 64 31.85 29.21 32.98
N LEU A 65 31.27 30.23 33.61
CA LEU A 65 31.72 31.60 33.83
C LEU A 65 31.45 32.67 32.74
N PHE A 66 30.85 33.77 33.24
CA PHE A 66 30.66 35.11 32.68
C PHE A 66 29.53 35.35 31.65
N THR A 67 28.35 35.75 32.13
CA THR A 67 27.97 37.17 32.28
C THR A 67 26.47 37.34 32.58
N TRP A 68 26.22 38.21 33.54
CA TRP A 68 24.94 38.76 33.96
C TRP A 68 24.47 39.79 32.92
N TRP A 69 23.14 39.83 32.67
CA TRP A 69 22.34 40.82 31.91
C TRP A 69 21.81 40.35 30.54
N LYS A 70 20.58 39.82 30.56
CA LYS A 70 19.48 40.33 29.73
C LYS A 70 18.16 39.80 30.28
N LYS A 71 17.38 40.69 30.92
CA LYS A 71 15.92 40.55 30.98
C LYS A 71 15.45 40.44 29.55
N ASN A 72 14.91 39.30 29.16
CA ASN A 72 14.04 39.21 28.01
C ASN A 72 12.87 38.30 28.34
N LYS A 73 11.69 38.88 28.15
CA LYS A 73 10.34 38.34 28.34
C LYS A 73 10.30 36.82 28.24
N ASP A 74 9.67 36.21 29.24
CA ASP A 74 9.02 34.91 29.10
C ASP A 74 8.10 35.00 27.88
N LEU A 75 8.62 34.59 26.73
CA LEU A 75 7.81 34.23 25.59
C LEU A 75 7.15 32.94 26.04
N GLU A 76 5.99 33.05 26.70
CA GLU A 76 5.08 31.95 26.92
C GLU A 76 4.95 31.23 25.57
N LYS A 77 5.68 30.12 25.42
CA LYS A 77 5.52 29.16 24.33
C LYS A 77 4.15 28.53 24.57
N THR A 78 3.11 29.24 24.16
CA THR A 78 1.72 28.74 24.11
C THR A 78 1.53 27.84 22.89
N SER A 79 2.53 27.01 22.57
CA SER A 79 2.31 25.81 21.78
C SER A 79 1.86 24.75 22.77
N VAL A 80 0.54 24.66 22.99
CA VAL A 80 -0.03 23.40 23.49
C VAL A 80 0.45 22.35 22.49
N CYS A 81 1.39 21.49 22.91
CA CYS A 81 1.70 20.28 22.16
C CYS A 81 0.38 19.54 22.02
N LEU A 82 -0.13 19.48 20.79
CA LEU A 82 -1.24 18.59 20.50
C LEU A 82 -0.80 17.19 20.93
N PRO A 83 -1.68 16.39 21.57
CA PRO A 83 -1.36 15.00 21.83
C PRO A 83 -0.94 14.39 20.50
N VAL A 84 0.34 14.04 20.40
CA VAL A 84 0.94 13.59 19.14
C VAL A 84 0.21 12.32 18.66
N ASP A 85 -0.45 11.61 19.57
CA ASP A 85 -1.26 10.41 19.42
C ASP A 85 -2.79 10.62 19.24
N SER A 86 -3.29 11.86 19.13
CA SER A 86 -4.73 12.11 18.87
C SER A 86 -5.19 11.69 17.46
N ILE A 87 -6.48 11.46 17.29
CA ILE A 87 -7.10 11.21 15.96
C ILE A 87 -7.01 12.48 15.10
N MET A 88 -7.10 13.65 15.71
CA MET A 88 -6.87 14.92 15.02
C MET A 88 -5.46 15.00 14.43
N SER A 89 -4.42 14.69 15.21
CA SER A 89 -3.04 14.75 14.71
C SER A 89 -2.81 13.75 13.57
N TRP A 90 -3.44 12.59 13.64
CA TRP A 90 -3.41 11.61 12.56
C TRP A 90 -4.07 12.14 11.27
N TYR A 91 -5.29 12.66 11.37
CA TYR A 91 -6.00 13.25 10.25
C TYR A 91 -5.20 14.39 9.61
N LEU A 92 -4.68 15.32 10.41
CA LEU A 92 -3.88 16.44 9.91
C LEU A 92 -2.56 15.99 9.27
N ALA A 93 -1.92 14.95 9.80
CA ALA A 93 -0.68 14.41 9.23
C ALA A 93 -0.92 13.76 7.85
N LEU A 94 -2.07 13.13 7.66
CA LEU A 94 -2.52 12.60 6.36
C LEU A 94 -2.83 13.75 5.40
N GLU A 95 -3.69 14.68 5.78
CA GLU A 95 -4.11 15.81 4.93
C GLU A 95 -2.93 16.68 4.49
N SER A 96 -1.93 16.84 5.35
CA SER A 96 -0.72 17.63 5.03
C SER A 96 0.33 16.88 4.23
N GLY A 97 0.15 15.58 3.95
CA GLY A 97 1.12 14.74 3.24
C GLY A 97 2.41 14.45 4.01
N LYS A 98 2.50 14.86 5.28
CA LYS A 98 3.68 14.64 6.14
C LYS A 98 3.86 13.18 6.54
N PHE A 99 2.77 12.43 6.56
CA PHE A 99 2.77 11.02 6.86
C PHE A 99 2.67 10.22 5.56
N SER A 100 3.57 9.26 5.39
CA SER A 100 3.51 8.29 4.30
C SER A 100 3.19 6.91 4.85
N PHE A 101 2.30 6.19 4.19
CA PHE A 101 1.83 4.87 4.61
C PHE A 101 1.91 3.86 3.47
N PRO A 102 1.96 2.55 3.78
CA PRO A 102 1.95 1.49 2.78
C PRO A 102 0.59 1.39 2.12
N ALA A 103 0.60 1.38 0.80
CA ALA A 103 -0.55 1.10 -0.04
C ALA A 103 -0.07 0.37 -1.29
N GLN A 104 -0.99 -0.19 -2.06
CA GLN A 104 -0.69 -0.74 -3.38
C GLN A 104 -1.26 0.17 -4.47
N VAL A 105 -0.48 0.34 -5.53
CA VAL A 105 -0.83 1.18 -6.68
C VAL A 105 -1.12 0.29 -7.88
N TYR A 106 -2.33 0.40 -8.42
CA TYR A 106 -2.74 -0.24 -9.66
C TYR A 106 -2.10 0.42 -10.89
N ASN A 107 -1.78 -0.40 -11.89
CA ASN A 107 -1.20 0.00 -13.17
C ASN A 107 -0.03 0.97 -12.98
N ARG A 108 1.00 0.53 -12.24
CA ARG A 108 2.24 1.31 -12.09
C ARG A 108 2.70 1.80 -13.47
N GLU A 109 3.13 3.06 -13.56
CA GLU A 109 3.50 3.68 -14.86
C GLU A 109 2.32 3.64 -15.85
N ASN A 110 1.18 4.18 -15.41
CA ASN A 110 -0.08 4.17 -16.14
C ASN A 110 0.08 4.45 -17.64
N GLY A 111 -0.42 3.54 -18.48
CA GLY A 111 -0.28 3.60 -19.94
C GLY A 111 0.86 2.74 -20.52
N ASN A 112 1.72 2.16 -19.69
CA ASN A 112 2.70 1.17 -20.12
C ASN A 112 2.08 -0.24 -20.17
N ILE A 113 2.03 -0.84 -21.36
CA ILE A 113 1.44 -2.17 -21.61
C ILE A 113 2.08 -3.26 -20.74
N GLY A 114 3.37 -3.10 -20.37
CA GLY A 114 4.08 -4.06 -19.53
C GLY A 114 3.52 -4.18 -18.10
N PHE A 115 2.84 -3.14 -17.61
CA PHE A 115 2.28 -3.06 -16.26
C PHE A 115 0.76 -3.03 -16.24
N LEU A 116 0.11 -3.35 -17.36
CA LEU A 116 -1.35 -3.37 -17.44
C LEU A 116 -1.93 -4.49 -16.57
N LEU A 117 -2.95 -4.15 -15.79
CA LEU A 117 -3.57 -4.99 -14.77
C LEU A 117 -2.55 -5.54 -13.74
N SER A 118 -1.63 -4.68 -13.33
CA SER A 118 -0.67 -4.97 -12.25
C SER A 118 -0.88 -4.08 -11.01
N CYS A 119 -0.40 -4.53 -9.86
CA CYS A 119 -0.46 -3.79 -8.60
C CYS A 119 0.87 -3.89 -7.84
N TYR A 120 1.36 -2.77 -7.29
CA TYR A 120 2.67 -2.72 -6.62
C TYR A 120 2.61 -2.05 -5.26
N ASP A 121 3.36 -2.61 -4.30
CA ASP A 121 3.58 -1.98 -3.00
C ASP A 121 4.36 -0.68 -3.14
N ALA A 122 3.86 0.37 -2.48
CA ALA A 122 4.50 1.67 -2.41
C ALA A 122 4.25 2.34 -1.06
N LYS A 123 5.15 3.27 -0.70
CA LYS A 123 4.83 4.26 0.32
C LYS A 123 4.17 5.46 -0.35
N VAL A 124 2.92 5.73 0.02
CA VAL A 124 2.13 6.83 -0.55
C VAL A 124 2.00 7.97 0.43
N SER A 125 2.00 9.20 -0.09
CA SER A 125 1.70 10.43 0.64
C SER A 125 0.65 11.23 -0.12
N TYR A 126 -0.29 11.82 0.60
CA TYR A 126 -1.37 12.61 0.01
C TYR A 126 -0.97 14.06 -0.22
N ASP A 127 -1.49 14.65 -1.30
CA ASP A 127 -1.43 16.08 -1.58
C ASP A 127 -2.85 16.65 -1.66
N SER A 128 -3.19 17.48 -0.67
CA SER A 128 -4.49 18.12 -0.56
C SER A 128 -4.76 19.16 -1.64
N HIS A 129 -3.73 19.73 -2.28
CA HIS A 129 -3.93 20.77 -3.31
C HIS A 129 -4.47 20.19 -4.61
N THR A 130 -4.02 18.98 -4.97
CA THR A 130 -4.36 18.31 -6.22
C THR A 130 -5.35 17.16 -6.04
N ASP A 131 -5.75 16.90 -4.79
CA ASP A 131 -6.50 15.72 -4.36
C ASP A 131 -5.94 14.44 -4.99
N SER A 132 -4.66 14.22 -4.75
CA SER A 132 -3.92 13.11 -5.35
C SER A 132 -2.83 12.57 -4.44
N PHE A 133 -2.21 11.49 -4.86
CA PHE A 133 -1.15 10.82 -4.12
C PHE A 133 0.16 10.82 -4.90
N LYS A 134 1.23 10.82 -4.12
CA LYS A 134 2.60 10.57 -4.54
C LYS A 134 3.02 9.22 -4.00
N ALA A 135 3.35 8.29 -4.88
CA ALA A 135 3.87 6.96 -4.54
C ALA A 135 5.38 6.94 -4.67
N ARG A 136 6.04 6.29 -3.70
CA ARG A 136 7.45 5.94 -3.75
C ARG A 136 7.58 4.44 -3.70
N TYR A 137 8.05 3.86 -4.80
CA TYR A 137 8.26 2.42 -4.93
C TYR A 137 9.62 2.02 -4.36
N ALA A 138 9.71 0.78 -3.87
CA ALA A 138 10.99 0.15 -3.58
C ALA A 138 11.67 -0.19 -4.92
N SER A 139 12.82 0.42 -5.18
CA SER A 139 13.67 0.10 -6.33
C SER A 139 15.12 0.04 -5.88
N GLN A 140 15.93 -0.78 -6.56
CA GLN A 140 17.37 -0.74 -6.35
C GLN A 140 17.92 0.59 -6.87
N GLY A 141 18.50 1.38 -5.97
CA GLY A 141 19.05 2.69 -6.28
C GLY A 141 18.07 3.84 -6.00
N ARG A 142 17.76 4.64 -7.02
CA ARG A 142 16.87 5.80 -6.87
C ARG A 142 15.41 5.33 -6.81
N PRO A 143 14.67 5.65 -5.73
CA PRO A 143 13.25 5.35 -5.65
C PRO A 143 12.51 5.92 -6.86
N THR A 144 11.77 5.07 -7.57
CA THR A 144 10.84 5.56 -8.58
C THR A 144 9.70 6.28 -7.87
N ILE A 145 9.41 7.49 -8.32
CA ILE A 145 8.35 8.33 -7.80
C ILE A 145 7.29 8.48 -8.89
N GLU A 146 6.04 8.22 -8.53
CA GLU A 146 4.88 8.48 -9.36
C GLU A 146 3.99 9.51 -8.63
N GLU A 147 3.57 10.54 -9.34
CA GLU A 147 2.75 11.64 -8.81
C GLU A 147 1.37 11.64 -9.48
N ASN A 148 0.44 12.43 -8.94
CA ASN A 148 -0.92 12.57 -9.45
C ASN A 148 -1.73 11.26 -9.46
N ILE A 149 -1.44 10.34 -8.54
CA ILE A 149 -2.20 9.09 -8.40
C ILE A 149 -3.55 9.38 -7.77
N LYS A 150 -4.62 8.90 -8.40
CA LYS A 150 -5.99 9.10 -7.91
C LYS A 150 -6.42 8.03 -6.92
N TRP A 151 -7.44 8.33 -6.13
CA TRP A 151 -7.94 7.47 -5.06
C TRP A 151 -8.33 6.08 -5.55
N GLU A 152 -8.86 5.97 -6.77
CA GLU A 152 -9.35 4.74 -7.40
C GLU A 152 -8.21 3.77 -7.70
N ARG A 153 -7.02 4.31 -8.03
CA ARG A 153 -5.82 3.54 -8.36
C ARG A 153 -5.07 3.01 -7.14
N LEU A 154 -5.50 3.37 -5.93
CA LEU A 154 -4.90 2.85 -4.71
C LEU A 154 -5.77 1.77 -4.10
N ARG A 155 -5.14 0.79 -3.45
CA ARG A 155 -5.82 -0.09 -2.49
C ARG A 155 -4.94 -0.32 -1.26
N SER A 156 -5.54 -0.84 -0.21
CA SER A 156 -4.78 -1.35 0.93
C SER A 156 -4.02 -2.62 0.53
N PRO A 157 -2.87 -2.92 1.15
CA PRO A 157 -2.18 -4.19 0.97
C PRO A 157 -3.12 -5.36 1.29
N THR A 158 -3.19 -6.33 0.38
CA THR A 158 -4.12 -7.48 0.48
C THR A 158 -3.53 -8.64 1.27
N VAL A 159 -2.20 -8.71 1.38
CA VAL A 159 -1.47 -9.77 2.08
C VAL A 159 -0.40 -9.14 2.97
N ASP A 160 -0.20 -9.69 4.17
CA ASP A 160 0.90 -9.33 5.08
C ASP A 160 2.18 -10.05 4.64
N THR A 161 2.71 -9.69 3.48
CA THR A 161 3.94 -10.27 2.91
C THR A 161 4.89 -9.14 2.54
N LEU A 162 6.18 -9.30 2.83
CA LEU A 162 7.16 -8.29 2.43
C LEU A 162 7.28 -8.25 0.91
N PRO A 163 7.66 -7.12 0.30
CA PRO A 163 7.73 -6.98 -1.15
C PRO A 163 8.64 -8.00 -1.87
N TYR A 164 9.59 -8.61 -1.15
CA TYR A 164 10.54 -9.60 -1.68
C TYR A 164 10.18 -11.04 -1.32
N ASP A 165 9.19 -11.24 -0.46
CA ASP A 165 8.79 -12.54 0.01
C ASP A 165 7.71 -13.12 -0.92
N LEU A 166 7.88 -14.40 -1.23
CA LEU A 166 6.92 -15.12 -2.05
C LEU A 166 5.68 -15.46 -1.21
N HIS A 167 4.51 -15.11 -1.71
CA HIS A 167 3.24 -15.51 -1.12
C HIS A 167 3.05 -17.03 -1.21
N VAL A 168 2.58 -17.63 -0.12
CA VAL A 168 2.27 -19.06 -0.08
C VAL A 168 0.87 -19.29 -0.63
N SER A 169 0.78 -19.86 -1.83
CA SER A 169 -0.50 -20.16 -2.48
C SER A 169 -1.19 -21.33 -1.79
N ASP A 170 -2.32 -21.07 -1.13
CA ASP A 170 -3.17 -22.09 -0.49
C ASP A 170 -4.40 -22.47 -1.36
N CYS A 171 -4.65 -21.73 -2.45
CA CYS A 171 -5.86 -21.85 -3.26
C CYS A 171 -5.72 -22.68 -4.54
N LEU A 172 -4.55 -23.29 -4.81
CA LEU A 172 -4.25 -23.93 -6.11
C LEU A 172 -5.20 -25.08 -6.44
N THR A 173 -5.59 -25.87 -5.43
CA THR A 173 -6.55 -26.97 -5.58
C THR A 173 -7.94 -26.48 -5.97
N ASP A 174 -8.28 -25.26 -5.57
CA ASP A 174 -9.64 -24.71 -5.65
C ASP A 174 -9.84 -23.86 -6.90
N LEU A 175 -8.81 -23.68 -7.73
CA LEU A 175 -8.88 -22.92 -8.98
C LEU A 175 -9.73 -23.66 -10.02
N GLN A 176 -10.74 -22.99 -10.53
CA GLN A 176 -11.63 -23.50 -11.57
C GLN A 176 -11.65 -22.51 -12.75
N PRO A 177 -11.86 -22.98 -13.99
CA PRO A 177 -11.99 -22.09 -15.13
C PRO A 177 -13.03 -20.99 -14.91
N GLY A 178 -12.64 -19.75 -15.18
CA GLY A 178 -13.45 -18.55 -14.92
C GLY A 178 -13.22 -17.88 -13.57
N ASP A 179 -12.50 -18.51 -12.64
CA ASP A 179 -12.05 -17.86 -11.41
C ASP A 179 -11.07 -16.72 -11.72
N HIS A 180 -11.05 -15.72 -10.84
CA HIS A 180 -10.13 -14.59 -10.94
C HIS A 180 -9.01 -14.78 -9.92
N PHE A 181 -7.80 -14.39 -10.29
CA PHE A 181 -6.64 -14.54 -9.41
C PHE A 181 -5.68 -13.37 -9.56
N GLU A 182 -4.78 -13.27 -8.59
CA GLU A 182 -3.55 -12.50 -8.70
C GLU A 182 -2.35 -13.44 -8.58
N VAL A 183 -1.32 -13.20 -9.36
CA VAL A 183 -0.05 -13.92 -9.26
C VAL A 183 1.09 -12.93 -9.00
N GLN A 184 2.04 -13.29 -8.16
CA GLN A 184 3.25 -12.50 -8.00
C GLN A 184 4.17 -12.69 -9.21
N TRP A 185 4.69 -11.59 -9.74
CA TRP A 185 5.71 -11.59 -10.78
C TRP A 185 6.82 -10.58 -10.47
N ARG A 186 8.06 -10.90 -10.82
CA ARG A 186 9.21 -9.99 -10.77
C ARG A 186 10.15 -10.22 -11.95
N LYS A 187 10.82 -9.16 -12.40
CA LYS A 187 11.77 -9.24 -13.53
C LYS A 187 13.04 -10.04 -13.17
N SER A 188 13.57 -9.83 -11.98
CA SER A 188 14.72 -10.56 -11.45
C SER A 188 14.63 -10.61 -9.92
N LYS A 189 15.47 -11.42 -9.28
CA LYS A 189 15.51 -11.57 -7.81
C LYS A 189 15.87 -10.28 -7.06
N GLU A 190 16.39 -9.30 -7.78
CA GLU A 190 16.76 -7.98 -7.27
C GLU A 190 15.55 -7.04 -7.09
N PHE A 191 14.46 -7.31 -7.80
CA PHE A 191 13.23 -6.51 -7.76
C PHE A 191 12.18 -7.12 -6.85
N PRO A 192 11.35 -6.28 -6.20
CA PRO A 192 10.19 -6.77 -5.46
C PRO A 192 9.17 -7.38 -6.42
N TYR A 193 8.33 -8.25 -5.89
CA TYR A 193 7.16 -8.76 -6.60
C TYR A 193 6.12 -7.65 -6.80
N GLY A 194 5.49 -7.65 -7.96
CA GLY A 194 4.18 -7.03 -8.18
C GLY A 194 3.12 -8.12 -8.35
N TRP A 195 1.86 -7.74 -8.30
CA TRP A 195 0.71 -8.63 -8.48
C TRP A 195 0.10 -8.42 -9.85
N TRP A 196 -0.10 -9.49 -10.62
CA TRP A 196 -0.78 -9.46 -11.91
C TRP A 196 -2.12 -10.14 -11.82
N PHE A 197 -3.15 -9.45 -12.29
CA PHE A 197 -4.49 -9.99 -12.37
C PHE A 197 -4.66 -10.86 -13.62
N GLY A 198 -5.36 -11.98 -13.46
CA GLY A 198 -5.72 -12.89 -14.53
C GLY A 198 -7.00 -13.68 -14.24
N VAL A 199 -7.37 -14.51 -15.21
CA VAL A 199 -8.54 -15.39 -15.16
C VAL A 199 -8.08 -16.83 -15.41
N VAL A 200 -8.61 -17.79 -14.67
CA VAL A 200 -8.28 -19.20 -14.89
C VAL A 200 -8.90 -19.64 -16.22
N GLY A 201 -8.05 -20.12 -17.13
CA GLY A 201 -8.43 -20.62 -18.45
C GLY A 201 -8.87 -22.08 -18.42
N HIS A 202 -9.41 -22.53 -19.56
CA HIS A 202 -9.61 -23.95 -19.82
C HIS A 202 -8.33 -24.57 -20.39
N LEU A 203 -8.18 -25.89 -20.22
CA LEU A 203 -7.12 -26.64 -20.91
C LEU A 203 -7.43 -26.73 -22.41
N ASP A 204 -6.39 -26.84 -23.24
CA ASP A 204 -6.53 -26.96 -24.70
C ASP A 204 -7.41 -28.14 -25.15
N SER A 205 -7.48 -29.20 -24.32
CA SER A 205 -8.31 -30.39 -24.57
C SER A 205 -9.79 -30.20 -24.18
N CYS A 206 -10.16 -29.07 -23.57
CA CYS A 206 -11.52 -28.79 -23.12
C CYS A 206 -12.21 -27.83 -24.07
N ASP A 207 -13.46 -28.14 -24.44
CA ASP A 207 -14.32 -27.34 -25.30
C ASP A 207 -14.95 -26.12 -24.59
N GLY A 208 -14.64 -25.91 -23.31
CA GLY A 208 -15.20 -24.83 -22.49
C GLY A 208 -16.64 -25.08 -22.03
N ASN A 209 -17.20 -26.28 -22.25
CA ASN A 209 -18.58 -26.56 -21.88
C ASN A 209 -18.75 -26.70 -20.37
N LYS A 210 -19.55 -25.82 -19.77
CA LYS A 210 -19.77 -25.78 -18.31
C LYS A 210 -20.33 -27.07 -17.73
N LEU A 211 -21.07 -27.88 -18.50
CA LEU A 211 -21.70 -29.10 -18.00
C LEU A 211 -20.73 -30.29 -17.90
N TYR A 212 -19.66 -30.30 -18.71
CA TYR A 212 -18.73 -31.44 -18.82
C TYR A 212 -17.27 -31.05 -18.59
N CYS A 213 -17.01 -29.80 -18.20
CA CYS A 213 -15.66 -29.33 -17.91
C CYS A 213 -15.06 -30.06 -16.70
N GLN A 214 -13.97 -30.79 -16.94
CA GLN A 214 -13.20 -31.49 -15.90
C GLN A 214 -11.83 -30.85 -15.62
N CYS A 215 -11.57 -29.63 -16.12
CA CYS A 215 -10.29 -28.95 -15.91
C CYS A 215 -9.92 -28.75 -14.44
N HIS A 216 -10.92 -28.69 -13.54
CA HIS A 216 -10.69 -28.55 -12.10
C HIS A 216 -10.14 -29.81 -11.43
N HIS A 217 -10.31 -30.99 -12.05
CA HIS A 217 -9.76 -32.26 -11.58
C HIS A 217 -8.36 -32.55 -12.12
N ASN A 218 -7.90 -31.79 -13.11
CA ASN A 218 -6.57 -31.96 -13.68
C ASN A 218 -5.54 -31.23 -12.80
N ASP A 219 -4.36 -31.81 -12.67
CA ASP A 219 -3.24 -31.20 -11.97
C ASP A 219 -2.73 -29.96 -12.69
N SER A 220 -2.94 -29.84 -14.01
CA SER A 220 -2.57 -28.65 -14.78
C SER A 220 -3.66 -27.56 -14.73
N VAL A 221 -3.25 -26.31 -14.54
CA VAL A 221 -4.10 -25.11 -14.57
C VAL A 221 -3.55 -24.11 -15.57
N ILE A 222 -4.43 -23.51 -16.37
CA ILE A 222 -4.08 -22.39 -17.25
C ILE A 222 -4.37 -21.08 -16.54
N LEU A 223 -3.33 -20.24 -16.43
CA LEU A 223 -3.43 -18.85 -16.02
C LEU A 223 -3.53 -17.99 -17.29
N GLU A 224 -4.69 -17.36 -17.52
CA GLU A 224 -4.95 -16.53 -18.70
C GLU A 224 -4.90 -15.03 -18.34
N PHE A 225 -4.08 -14.28 -19.05
CA PHE A 225 -3.89 -12.83 -18.98
C PHE A 225 -4.48 -12.17 -20.22
N ARG A 226 -5.78 -11.87 -20.15
CA ARG A 226 -6.59 -11.36 -21.27
C ARG A 226 -6.19 -9.96 -21.75
N GLN A 227 -5.40 -9.24 -20.95
CA GLN A 227 -4.81 -7.96 -21.34
C GLN A 227 -3.77 -8.09 -22.46
N TYR A 228 -3.27 -9.29 -22.75
CA TYR A 228 -2.34 -9.54 -23.85
C TYR A 228 -3.02 -10.13 -25.09
N ASN A 229 -2.55 -9.71 -26.27
CA ASN A 229 -3.08 -10.17 -27.55
C ASN A 229 -2.98 -11.69 -27.74
N LEU A 230 -3.90 -12.26 -28.53
CA LEU A 230 -3.85 -13.66 -28.97
C LEU A 230 -2.48 -13.92 -29.65
N GLY A 231 -1.77 -14.97 -29.21
CA GLY A 231 -0.42 -15.31 -29.68
C GLY A 231 0.73 -14.67 -28.89
N SER A 232 0.46 -13.80 -27.92
CA SER A 232 1.49 -13.35 -26.98
C SER A 232 1.93 -14.51 -26.08
N ARG A 233 3.24 -14.72 -25.95
CA ARG A 233 3.81 -15.70 -25.00
C ARG A 233 3.46 -15.42 -23.53
N TRP A 234 2.99 -14.21 -23.24
CA TRP A 234 2.62 -13.76 -21.90
C TRP A 234 1.12 -13.93 -21.61
N ARG A 235 0.33 -14.31 -22.62
CA ARG A 235 -1.11 -14.43 -22.49
C ARG A 235 -1.50 -15.62 -21.64
N GLU A 236 -0.83 -16.75 -21.80
CA GLU A 236 -1.21 -18.00 -21.15
C GLU A 236 0.01 -18.68 -20.56
N VAL A 237 -0.14 -19.17 -19.34
CA VAL A 237 0.88 -19.93 -18.63
C VAL A 237 0.24 -21.15 -18.00
N MET A 238 0.84 -22.32 -18.19
CA MET A 238 0.42 -23.56 -17.55
C MET A 238 1.21 -23.78 -16.25
N ILE A 239 0.50 -24.07 -15.16
CA ILE A 239 1.10 -24.40 -13.85
C ILE A 239 0.58 -25.76 -13.36
N ASP A 240 1.29 -26.36 -12.42
CA ASP A 240 0.91 -27.61 -11.73
C ASP A 240 0.36 -27.30 -10.33
N ARG A 241 -0.85 -27.74 -10.00
CA ARG A 241 -1.49 -27.54 -8.69
C ARG A 241 -0.71 -28.16 -7.52
N ARG A 242 0.06 -29.22 -7.74
CA ARG A 242 0.66 -30.05 -6.67
C ARG A 242 2.02 -29.55 -6.20
N ASP A 243 2.84 -29.01 -7.09
CA ASP A 243 4.22 -28.58 -6.78
C ASP A 243 4.58 -27.24 -7.46
N HIS A 244 3.63 -26.30 -7.55
CA HIS A 244 3.94 -24.98 -8.09
C HIS A 244 4.91 -24.23 -7.18
N ARG A 245 6.12 -23.99 -7.70
CA ARG A 245 7.15 -23.13 -7.10
C ARG A 245 7.39 -21.91 -7.99
N GLU A 246 8.28 -21.01 -7.55
CA GLU A 246 8.73 -19.92 -8.42
C GLU A 246 9.32 -20.48 -9.73
N VAL A 247 8.62 -20.21 -10.83
CA VAL A 247 9.03 -20.59 -12.19
C VAL A 247 9.44 -19.34 -12.94
N GLY A 248 10.52 -19.43 -13.71
CA GLY A 248 10.95 -18.33 -14.56
C GLY A 248 12.43 -18.30 -14.88
N SER A 249 12.82 -17.24 -15.56
CA SER A 249 14.22 -16.95 -15.91
C SER A 249 14.42 -15.45 -16.00
N GLU A 250 15.65 -14.97 -15.99
CA GLU A 250 15.93 -13.53 -16.12
C GLU A 250 15.41 -12.92 -17.43
N ALA A 251 15.24 -13.74 -18.47
CA ALA A 251 14.67 -13.31 -19.76
C ALA A 251 13.15 -13.13 -19.71
N ASN A 252 12.45 -13.92 -18.87
CA ASN A 252 11.00 -13.97 -18.80
C ASN A 252 10.43 -13.50 -17.44
N GLY A 253 11.28 -13.05 -16.53
CA GLY A 253 10.90 -12.87 -15.14
C GLY A 253 10.54 -14.17 -14.43
N PHE A 254 10.20 -14.02 -13.17
CA PHE A 254 9.84 -15.09 -12.25
C PHE A 254 8.43 -14.86 -11.75
N TYR A 255 7.62 -15.91 -11.69
CA TYR A 255 6.27 -15.87 -11.15
C TYR A 255 5.97 -17.07 -10.26
N ALA A 256 5.17 -16.82 -9.23
CA ALA A 256 4.53 -17.78 -8.34
C ALA A 256 3.59 -17.01 -7.40
N GLY A 257 3.22 -17.56 -6.25
CA GLY A 257 2.47 -16.83 -5.23
C GLY A 257 1.10 -16.39 -5.74
N ILE A 258 0.22 -17.36 -5.89
CA ILE A 258 -1.11 -17.18 -6.48
C ILE A 258 -2.13 -17.01 -5.36
N ARG A 259 -2.95 -15.96 -5.48
CA ARG A 259 -4.10 -15.69 -4.63
C ARG A 259 -5.36 -15.72 -5.47
N LYS A 260 -6.33 -16.56 -5.10
CA LYS A 260 -7.67 -16.54 -5.69
C LYS A 260 -8.47 -15.33 -5.15
N LEU A 261 -9.17 -14.64 -6.05
CA LEU A 261 -10.03 -13.52 -5.71
C LEU A 261 -11.47 -14.01 -5.52
N TYR A 262 -12.02 -13.71 -4.35
CA TYR A 262 -13.40 -14.07 -3.99
C TYR A 262 -14.33 -12.85 -3.89
N ASP A 263 -13.78 -11.65 -3.62
CA ASP A 263 -14.58 -10.44 -3.47
C ASP A 263 -14.94 -9.84 -4.84
N ASP A 264 -16.23 -9.84 -5.15
CA ASP A 264 -16.78 -9.27 -6.38
C ASP A 264 -16.42 -7.78 -6.56
N LYS A 265 -16.27 -7.03 -5.46
CA LYS A 265 -15.88 -5.61 -5.54
C LYS A 265 -14.42 -5.45 -5.97
N GLU A 266 -13.54 -6.31 -5.48
CA GLU A 266 -12.13 -6.34 -5.88
C GLU A 266 -12.03 -6.75 -7.36
N ILE A 267 -12.77 -7.77 -7.78
CA ILE A 267 -12.83 -8.21 -9.18
C ILE A 267 -13.40 -7.12 -10.10
N ALA A 268 -14.47 -6.44 -9.69
CA ALA A 268 -15.06 -5.34 -10.46
C ALA A 268 -14.08 -4.16 -10.60
N THR A 269 -13.31 -3.86 -9.55
CA THR A 269 -12.26 -2.84 -9.61
C THR A 269 -11.23 -3.20 -10.68
N TRP A 270 -10.71 -4.44 -10.65
CA TRP A 270 -9.78 -4.92 -11.67
C TRP A 270 -10.33 -4.83 -13.10
N LYS A 271 -11.60 -5.17 -13.30
CA LYS A 271 -12.26 -5.11 -14.62
C LYS A 271 -12.50 -3.68 -15.12
N SER A 272 -12.45 -2.69 -14.24
CA SER A 272 -12.67 -1.28 -14.56
C SER A 272 -11.38 -0.50 -14.87
N LEU A 273 -10.22 -1.10 -14.62
CA LEU A 273 -8.88 -0.54 -14.85
C LEU A 273 -8.41 -0.75 -16.30
#